data_AF-W2WCG7-F1
#
_entry.id   AF-W2WCG7-F1
#
_cell.length_a   1.000
_cell.length_b   1.000
_cell.length_c   1.000
_cell.angle_alpha   90.00
_cell.angle_beta   90.00
_cell.angle_gamma   90.00
#
_symmetry.space_group_name_H-M   'P 1'
#
loop_
_entity.id
_entity.type
_entity.pdbx_description
1 polymer ?
#
loop_
_entity_poly.entity_id
_entity_poly.type
_entity_poly.pdbx_seq_one_letter_code
_entity_poly.pdbx_strand_id
1 'polypeptide(L)'
;MTFEPICMRIIDTLQFQRLRSLHQLGAANFVYIGATHSRFEHCLGVAYLAEKMIESIRSHQPWLPITKEDVTCIKIAALCHDLGHGPFSHVFDGLFLEQLRKKKLIPMTFKWSHEQGSVDMFAYLLTESKISVEDYGLTQQDVVFIKELIWGGPLPDSSGILRGRPSRDQRFLYDIVNNAKSGLDVDKLDYFMRDSLHTGAKMSCDTDLLIRNARVLVDRDDPEENMVVCFPEKLAGQIMQAFRARYELHQSVYQHRGVRAIDYMLCDLMISANDHVTIKGKRISEIMCCMEAYQHFDDRVLLKIQESDSPELEEARSILNRIFSKPYYNYVGKTALTAHSQQKTEDMLLNEVLRCSTNRSLITEKDAVILEFMRVHYGKGKADPVQHVRFYSKNATASSRCFRLPECAYEMFSPRKFEEYSIRVFVKEPHLVSLSTR
;
A
#
# COMPACT_ATOMS: atom_id res chain seq x y z
N MET A 1 13.82 19.87 -7.86
CA MET A 1 13.67 19.29 -6.52
C MET A 1 15.03 19.30 -5.86
N THR A 2 15.12 19.75 -4.62
CA THR A 2 16.37 19.76 -3.84
C THR A 2 16.09 19.06 -2.52
N PHE A 3 16.89 18.06 -2.19
CA PHE A 3 16.83 17.38 -0.91
C PHE A 3 17.82 18.03 0.07
N GLU A 4 17.40 18.18 1.32
CA GLU A 4 18.26 18.60 2.42
C GLU A 4 19.40 17.60 2.63
N PRO A 5 20.51 18.02 3.26
CA PRO A 5 21.63 17.12 3.53
C PRO A 5 21.24 15.82 4.26
N ILE A 6 20.32 15.89 5.24
CA ILE A 6 19.82 14.68 5.93
C ILE A 6 19.03 13.76 5.00
N CYS A 7 18.18 14.32 4.14
CA CYS A 7 17.40 13.56 3.16
C CYS A 7 18.33 12.83 2.18
N MET A 8 19.36 13.51 1.67
CA MET A 8 20.38 12.88 0.81
C MET A 8 21.13 11.78 1.57
N ARG A 9 21.51 12.02 2.83
CA ARG A 9 22.18 11.01 3.66
C ARG A 9 21.32 9.78 3.92
N ILE A 10 20.00 9.93 4.05
CA ILE A 10 19.05 8.82 4.15
C ILE A 10 18.93 8.08 2.82
N ILE A 11 18.82 8.82 1.71
CA ILE A 11 18.72 8.23 0.36
C ILE A 11 19.95 7.37 0.05
N ASP A 12 21.15 7.82 0.45
CA ASP A 12 22.42 7.13 0.17
C ASP A 12 22.73 5.97 1.13
N THR A 13 21.73 5.47 1.88
CA THR A 13 21.88 4.30 2.75
C THR A 13 21.51 2.99 2.04
N LEU A 14 22.05 1.86 2.50
CA LEU A 14 21.69 0.54 1.96
C LEU A 14 20.18 0.24 2.12
N GLN A 15 19.59 0.67 3.24
CA GLN A 15 18.20 0.42 3.58
C GLN A 15 17.25 1.15 2.60
N PHE A 16 17.59 2.37 2.19
CA PHE A 16 16.82 3.11 1.19
C PHE A 16 17.13 2.63 -0.24
N GLN A 17 18.40 2.37 -0.57
CA GLN A 17 18.80 1.88 -1.89
C GLN A 17 18.22 0.50 -2.23
N ARG A 18 17.91 -0.32 -1.22
CA ARG A 18 17.15 -1.58 -1.36
C ARG A 18 15.86 -1.40 -2.15
N LEU A 19 15.16 -0.27 -1.99
CA LEU A 19 13.89 0.00 -2.67
C LEU A 19 13.99 -0.04 -4.21
N ARG A 20 15.21 0.11 -4.78
CA ARG A 20 15.44 -0.04 -6.23
C ARG A 20 15.19 -1.44 -6.74
N SER A 21 15.32 -2.44 -5.87
CA SER A 21 15.12 -3.86 -6.18
C SER A 21 13.74 -4.35 -5.72
N LEU A 22 12.81 -3.44 -5.46
CA LEU A 22 11.42 -3.74 -5.11
C LEU A 22 10.49 -3.10 -6.13
N HIS A 23 9.86 -3.91 -6.98
CA HIS A 23 8.86 -3.43 -7.92
C HIS A 23 7.65 -2.86 -7.16
N GLN A 24 7.24 -1.65 -7.54
CA GLN A 24 6.08 -0.97 -6.94
C GLN A 24 4.83 -1.86 -7.00
N LEU A 25 4.62 -2.47 -8.17
CA LEU A 25 3.43 -3.27 -8.47
C LEU A 25 3.67 -4.78 -8.39
N GLY A 26 4.75 -5.21 -7.73
CA GLY A 26 5.09 -6.62 -7.55
C GLY A 26 5.06 -7.38 -8.88
N ALA A 27 4.21 -8.41 -8.97
CA ALA A 27 4.10 -9.26 -10.16
C ALA A 27 3.43 -8.60 -11.37
N ALA A 28 2.97 -7.35 -11.27
CA ALA A 28 2.27 -6.70 -12.38
C ALA A 28 3.14 -6.55 -13.62
N ASN A 29 4.47 -6.46 -13.48
CA ASN A 29 5.42 -6.37 -14.60
C ASN A 29 5.35 -7.59 -15.56
N PHE A 30 4.93 -8.76 -15.09
CA PHE A 30 4.75 -9.95 -15.93
C PHE A 30 3.53 -9.88 -16.86
N VAL A 31 2.60 -8.97 -16.57
CA VAL A 31 1.36 -8.72 -17.35
C VAL A 31 1.44 -7.38 -18.07
N TYR A 32 1.80 -6.31 -17.35
CA TYR A 32 1.99 -4.95 -17.83
C TYR A 32 3.50 -4.72 -18.00
N ILE A 33 4.03 -4.96 -19.19
CA ILE A 33 5.48 -4.95 -19.46
C ILE A 33 6.14 -3.62 -19.07
N GLY A 34 5.40 -2.50 -19.10
CA GLY A 34 5.90 -1.19 -18.68
C GLY A 34 5.93 -0.94 -17.16
N ALA A 35 5.32 -1.80 -16.35
CA ALA A 35 5.22 -1.67 -14.89
C ALA A 35 6.53 -2.09 -14.17
N THR A 36 7.66 -1.59 -14.64
CA THR A 36 9.00 -1.90 -14.13
C THR A 36 9.50 -0.93 -13.07
N HIS A 37 8.69 0.07 -12.72
CA HIS A 37 9.06 1.06 -11.72
C HIS A 37 9.17 0.46 -10.32
N SER A 38 10.10 0.99 -9.54
CA SER A 38 10.43 0.56 -8.20
C SER A 38 9.86 1.50 -7.12
N ARG A 39 9.83 1.00 -5.89
CA ARG A 39 9.48 1.76 -4.69
C ARG A 39 10.39 2.99 -4.51
N PHE A 40 11.63 2.92 -5.00
CA PHE A 40 12.61 4.00 -4.84
C PHE A 40 12.14 5.31 -5.48
N GLU A 41 11.80 5.32 -6.77
CA GLU A 41 11.33 6.53 -7.45
C GLU A 41 9.95 6.99 -6.99
N HIS A 42 9.13 6.07 -6.48
CA HIS A 42 7.87 6.40 -5.83
C HIS A 42 8.12 7.21 -4.54
N CYS A 43 8.96 6.73 -3.62
CA CYS A 43 9.35 7.47 -2.41
C CYS A 43 9.89 8.88 -2.72
N LEU A 44 10.71 9.02 -3.76
CA LEU A 44 11.21 10.34 -4.18
C LEU A 44 10.07 11.25 -4.68
N GLY A 45 9.11 10.69 -5.41
CA GLY A 45 7.92 11.41 -5.88
C GLY A 45 6.99 11.83 -4.75
N VAL A 46 6.73 10.94 -3.79
CA VAL A 46 5.93 11.26 -2.60
C VAL A 46 6.58 12.38 -1.79
N ALA A 47 7.91 12.34 -1.59
CA ALA A 47 8.62 13.41 -0.91
C ALA A 47 8.53 14.76 -1.65
N TYR A 48 8.55 14.74 -2.98
CA TYR A 48 8.34 15.94 -3.80
C TYR A 48 6.94 16.52 -3.63
N LEU A 49 5.91 15.67 -3.70
CA LEU A 49 4.53 16.12 -3.55
C LEU A 49 4.24 16.59 -2.12
N ALA A 50 4.82 15.94 -1.11
CA ALA A 50 4.71 16.33 0.29
C ALA A 50 5.29 17.74 0.53
N GLU A 51 6.51 17.99 0.04
CA GLU A 51 7.14 19.33 0.09
C GLU A 51 6.29 20.36 -0.65
N LYS A 52 5.85 20.06 -1.88
CA LYS A 52 5.04 20.96 -2.69
C LYS A 52 3.73 21.34 -1.99
N MET A 53 3.09 20.37 -1.32
CA MET A 53 1.85 20.61 -0.58
C MET A 53 2.07 21.45 0.66
N ILE A 54 3.04 21.10 1.51
CA ILE A 54 3.25 21.86 2.75
C ILE A 54 3.77 23.27 2.48
N GLU A 55 4.60 23.47 1.45
CA GLU A 55 5.07 24.80 1.03
C GLU A 55 3.96 25.64 0.39
N SER A 56 3.07 25.02 -0.38
CA SER A 56 1.85 25.68 -0.87
C SER A 56 0.99 26.15 0.30
N ILE A 57 0.75 25.31 1.30
CA ILE A 57 -0.01 25.69 2.50
C ILE A 57 0.69 26.82 3.26
N ARG A 58 2.01 26.69 3.51
CA ARG A 58 2.81 27.67 4.26
C ARG A 58 2.83 29.04 3.58
N SER A 59 2.93 29.09 2.25
CA SER A 59 2.93 30.34 1.50
C SER A 59 1.56 31.04 1.48
N HIS A 60 0.46 30.28 1.37
CA HIS A 60 -0.89 30.84 1.40
C HIS A 60 -1.39 31.17 2.82
N GLN A 61 -0.84 30.51 3.84
CA GLN A 61 -1.26 30.65 5.25
C GLN A 61 -0.04 30.81 6.18
N PRO A 62 0.71 31.92 6.09
CA PRO A 62 1.95 32.12 6.84
C PRO A 62 1.77 32.24 8.36
N TRP A 63 0.53 32.36 8.84
CA TRP A 63 0.20 32.38 10.27
C TRP A 63 0.13 30.99 10.90
N LEU A 64 0.14 29.92 10.10
CA LEU A 64 0.18 28.55 10.63
C LEU A 64 1.55 28.26 11.26
N PRO A 65 1.62 27.49 12.35
CA PRO A 65 2.87 27.17 13.04
C PRO A 65 3.64 26.07 12.30
N ILE A 66 4.01 26.31 11.04
CA ILE A 66 4.79 25.39 10.20
C ILE A 66 6.25 25.85 10.20
N THR A 67 7.12 25.09 10.87
CA THR A 67 8.55 25.39 10.91
C THR A 67 9.32 24.76 9.73
N LYS A 68 10.61 25.09 9.58
CA LYS A 68 11.46 24.43 8.57
C LYS A 68 11.76 22.98 8.94
N GLU A 69 11.84 22.71 10.23
CA GLU A 69 12.00 21.38 10.81
C GLU A 69 10.77 20.52 10.51
N ASP A 70 9.54 21.08 10.61
CA ASP A 70 8.31 20.37 10.22
C ASP A 70 8.33 19.94 8.75
N VAL A 71 8.71 20.85 7.84
CA VAL A 71 8.84 20.54 6.40
C VAL A 71 9.87 19.44 6.18
N THR A 72 11.02 19.52 6.85
CA THR A 72 12.08 18.50 6.78
C THR A 72 11.58 17.15 7.28
N CYS A 73 10.86 17.11 8.41
CA CYS A 73 10.27 15.89 8.96
C CYS A 73 9.26 15.26 7.99
N ILE A 74 8.39 16.07 7.38
CA ILE A 74 7.41 15.61 6.39
C ILE A 74 8.12 15.00 5.18
N LYS A 75 9.20 15.61 4.69
CA LYS A 75 10.00 15.07 3.59
C LYS A 75 10.66 13.74 3.97
N ILE A 76 11.25 13.64 5.17
CA ILE A 76 11.85 12.38 5.65
C ILE A 76 10.77 11.29 5.78
N ALA A 77 9.62 11.59 6.37
CA ALA A 77 8.52 10.64 6.50
C ALA A 77 8.02 10.17 5.13
N ALA A 78 7.85 11.09 4.18
CA ALA A 78 7.45 10.79 2.81
C ALA A 78 8.49 9.94 2.06
N LEU A 79 9.79 10.17 2.25
CA LEU A 79 10.85 9.30 1.74
C LEU A 79 10.74 7.90 2.35
N CYS A 80 10.57 7.83 3.67
CA CYS A 80 10.71 6.59 4.43
C CYS A 80 9.43 5.77 4.57
N HIS A 81 8.27 6.25 4.11
CA HIS A 81 6.97 5.61 4.37
C HIS A 81 6.87 4.17 3.84
N ASP A 82 7.67 3.84 2.84
CA ASP A 82 7.64 2.58 2.10
C ASP A 82 8.87 1.68 2.35
N LEU A 83 9.75 2.05 3.28
CA LEU A 83 10.94 1.25 3.64
C LEU A 83 10.62 -0.18 4.08
N GLY A 84 9.44 -0.40 4.64
CA GLY A 84 8.98 -1.67 5.18
C GLY A 84 8.41 -2.64 4.16
N HIS A 85 8.28 -2.27 2.88
CA HIS A 85 7.83 -3.23 1.86
C HIS A 85 8.83 -4.38 1.69
N GLY A 86 8.30 -5.59 1.51
CA GLY A 86 9.06 -6.80 1.19
C GLY A 86 9.02 -7.12 -0.30
N PRO A 87 9.62 -8.26 -0.72
CA PRO A 87 9.58 -8.70 -2.11
C PRO A 87 8.15 -8.75 -2.65
N PHE A 88 7.95 -8.23 -3.85
CA PHE A 88 6.64 -8.10 -4.50
C PHE A 88 5.61 -7.27 -3.72
N SER A 89 6.08 -6.33 -2.90
CA SER A 89 5.23 -5.28 -2.33
C SER A 89 4.05 -5.85 -1.51
N HIS A 90 2.81 -5.59 -1.91
CA HIS A 90 1.61 -6.02 -1.18
C HIS A 90 1.36 -7.54 -1.17
N VAL A 91 2.08 -8.29 -2.01
CA VAL A 91 2.03 -9.76 -1.95
C VAL A 91 2.65 -10.23 -0.63
N PHE A 92 3.69 -9.56 -0.14
CA PHE A 92 4.45 -9.98 1.04
C PHE A 92 3.67 -9.82 2.34
N ASP A 93 3.15 -8.63 2.62
CA ASP A 93 2.46 -8.31 3.87
C ASP A 93 0.95 -8.67 3.84
N GLY A 94 0.41 -8.95 2.65
CA GLY A 94 -0.93 -9.49 2.46
C GLY A 94 -0.95 -11.01 2.29
N LEU A 95 -0.90 -11.45 1.03
CA LEU A 95 -1.18 -12.83 0.64
C LEU A 95 -0.18 -13.83 1.24
N PHE A 96 1.12 -13.53 1.16
CA PHE A 96 2.16 -14.41 1.67
C PHE A 96 2.09 -14.58 3.18
N LEU A 97 1.88 -13.50 3.92
CA LEU A 97 1.71 -13.53 5.37
C LEU A 97 0.49 -14.38 5.79
N GLU A 98 -0.62 -14.31 5.04
CA GLU A 98 -1.78 -15.18 5.27
C GLU A 98 -1.43 -16.66 5.05
N GLN A 99 -0.70 -16.98 3.98
CA GLN A 99 -0.32 -18.35 3.69
C GLN A 99 0.68 -18.92 4.70
N LEU A 100 1.66 -18.13 5.19
CA LEU A 100 2.55 -18.53 6.28
C LEU A 100 1.76 -18.93 7.54
N ARG A 101 0.70 -18.19 7.87
CA ARG A 101 -0.22 -18.51 8.97
C ARG A 101 -1.00 -19.81 8.71
N LYS A 102 -1.60 -19.95 7.52
CA LYS A 102 -2.34 -21.17 7.11
C LYS A 102 -1.44 -22.42 7.16
N LYS A 103 -0.16 -22.30 6.80
CA LYS A 103 0.86 -23.35 6.88
C LYS A 103 1.51 -23.53 8.26
N LYS A 104 1.10 -22.73 9.26
CA LYS A 104 1.65 -22.75 10.64
C LYS A 104 3.16 -22.49 10.72
N LEU A 105 3.73 -21.77 9.75
CA LEU A 105 5.13 -21.36 9.74
C LEU A 105 5.37 -20.14 10.64
N ILE A 106 4.32 -19.37 10.93
CA ILE A 106 4.31 -18.27 11.89
C ILE A 106 3.07 -18.36 12.80
N PRO A 107 3.09 -17.78 14.02
CA PRO A 107 1.93 -17.76 14.89
C PRO A 107 0.73 -17.01 14.29
N MET A 108 -0.49 -17.50 14.54
CA MET A 108 -1.72 -16.80 14.11
C MET A 108 -1.86 -15.39 14.69
N THR A 109 -1.27 -15.16 15.87
CA THR A 109 -1.27 -13.86 16.55
C THR A 109 -0.24 -12.88 15.99
N PHE A 110 0.71 -13.34 15.18
CA PHE A 110 1.73 -12.49 14.60
C PHE A 110 1.10 -11.54 13.58
N LYS A 111 1.27 -10.24 13.82
CA LYS A 111 0.79 -9.16 12.96
C LYS A 111 2.00 -8.44 12.39
N TRP A 112 1.93 -8.14 11.10
CA TRP A 112 2.92 -7.38 10.38
C TRP A 112 2.20 -6.55 9.34
N SER A 113 2.69 -5.34 9.10
CA SER A 113 2.29 -4.47 8.01
C SER A 113 3.53 -3.74 7.50
N HIS A 114 3.51 -3.30 6.24
CA HIS A 114 4.63 -2.53 5.71
C HIS A 114 4.82 -1.21 6.47
N GLU A 115 3.78 -0.60 7.04
CA GLU A 115 3.90 0.61 7.86
C GLU A 115 4.71 0.35 9.15
N GLN A 116 4.48 -0.79 9.82
CA GLN A 116 5.31 -1.21 10.96
C GLN A 116 6.76 -1.42 10.51
N GLY A 117 6.95 -2.14 9.40
CA GLY A 117 8.27 -2.37 8.83
C GLY A 117 9.00 -1.09 8.43
N SER A 118 8.29 -0.05 7.98
CA SER A 118 8.87 1.23 7.60
C SER A 118 9.36 2.00 8.82
N VAL A 119 8.60 1.98 9.92
CA VAL A 119 9.02 2.56 11.20
C VAL A 119 10.24 1.84 11.77
N ASP A 120 10.25 0.50 11.72
CA ASP A 120 11.35 -0.32 12.22
C ASP A 120 12.62 -0.17 11.35
N MET A 121 12.46 -0.19 10.03
CA MET A 121 13.56 0.00 9.09
C MET A 121 14.12 1.42 9.16
N PHE A 122 13.28 2.44 9.35
CA PHE A 122 13.74 3.81 9.57
C PHE A 122 14.58 3.93 10.85
N ALA A 123 14.13 3.34 11.95
CA ALA A 123 14.90 3.31 13.20
C ALA A 123 16.25 2.59 13.00
N TYR A 124 16.23 1.43 12.34
CA TYR A 124 17.43 0.66 12.05
C TYR A 124 18.41 1.43 11.14
N LEU A 125 17.90 2.09 10.09
CA LEU A 125 18.67 2.92 9.16
C LEU A 125 19.45 4.01 9.89
N LEU A 126 18.80 4.75 10.80
CA LEU A 126 19.47 5.79 11.58
C LEU A 126 20.60 5.23 12.44
N THR A 127 20.36 4.10 13.10
CA THR A 127 21.35 3.45 13.98
C THR A 127 22.54 2.87 13.21
N GLU A 128 22.28 2.11 12.14
CA GLU A 128 23.31 1.40 11.36
C GLU A 128 24.18 2.39 10.58
N SER A 129 23.54 3.40 9.96
CA SER A 129 24.24 4.42 9.17
C SER A 129 24.84 5.54 10.02
N LYS A 130 24.72 5.45 11.36
CA LYS A 130 25.20 6.44 12.34
C LYS A 130 24.73 7.86 12.01
N ILE A 131 23.45 8.01 11.65
CA ILE A 131 22.84 9.30 11.36
C ILE A 131 22.25 9.84 12.66
N SER A 132 22.93 10.79 13.29
CA SER A 132 22.34 11.61 14.35
C SER A 132 21.51 12.71 13.71
N VAL A 133 20.24 12.82 14.13
CA VAL A 133 19.32 13.83 13.59
C VAL A 133 19.63 15.23 14.14
N GLU A 134 20.27 15.29 15.31
CA GLU A 134 20.73 16.50 15.99
C GLU A 134 21.79 17.25 15.17
N ASP A 135 22.65 16.53 14.45
CA ASP A 135 23.65 17.11 13.54
C ASP A 135 23.00 17.95 12.42
N TYR A 136 21.71 17.73 12.16
CA TYR A 136 20.91 18.42 11.16
C TYR A 136 19.86 19.36 11.77
N GLY A 137 19.95 19.64 13.08
CA GLY A 137 19.04 20.55 13.78
C GLY A 137 17.68 19.97 14.13
N LEU A 138 17.50 18.64 14.05
CA LEU A 138 16.28 17.96 14.46
C LEU A 138 16.43 17.37 15.87
N THR A 139 15.30 17.10 16.51
CA THR A 139 15.22 16.57 17.88
C THR A 139 14.69 15.13 17.91
N GLN A 140 14.80 14.46 19.06
CA GLN A 140 14.14 13.15 19.25
C GLN A 140 12.62 13.22 19.14
N GLN A 141 12.01 14.37 19.45
CA GLN A 141 10.57 14.58 19.23
C GLN A 141 10.23 14.58 17.73
N ASP A 142 11.13 15.08 16.88
CA ASP A 142 10.98 15.05 15.42
C ASP A 142 11.08 13.63 14.86
N VAL A 143 11.94 12.78 15.44
CA VAL A 143 11.99 11.36 15.10
C VAL A 143 10.65 10.67 15.41
N VAL A 144 10.04 10.98 16.55
CA VAL A 144 8.71 10.46 16.90
C VAL A 144 7.66 10.96 15.91
N PHE A 145 7.70 12.25 15.57
CA PHE A 145 6.79 12.82 14.58
C PHE A 145 6.91 12.15 13.20
N ILE A 146 8.13 11.92 12.71
CA ILE A 146 8.38 11.20 11.45
C ILE A 146 7.77 9.79 11.49
N LYS A 147 7.97 9.05 12.58
CA LYS A 147 7.40 7.70 12.73
C LYS A 147 5.88 7.72 12.75
N GLU A 148 5.27 8.69 13.43
CA GLU A 148 3.80 8.85 13.45
C GLU A 148 3.24 9.24 12.07
N LEU A 149 3.97 10.04 11.28
CA LEU A 149 3.60 10.37 9.90
C LEU A 149 3.64 9.14 8.98
N ILE A 150 4.66 8.29 9.11
CA ILE A 150 4.77 7.02 8.38
C ILE A 150 3.62 6.09 8.76
N TRP A 151 3.37 5.95 10.06
CA TRP A 151 2.30 5.11 10.61
C TRP A 151 0.90 5.60 10.27
N GLY A 152 0.72 6.91 10.04
CA GLY A 152 -0.59 7.53 9.78
C GLY A 152 -1.38 7.86 11.06
N GLY A 153 -0.69 8.09 12.18
CA GLY A 153 -1.33 8.39 13.46
C GLY A 153 -0.47 8.07 14.68
N PRO A 154 -1.10 7.98 15.88
CA PRO A 154 -0.39 7.58 17.10
C PRO A 154 0.24 6.20 16.95
N LEU A 155 1.49 6.06 17.39
CA LEU A 155 2.20 4.78 17.38
C LEU A 155 1.51 3.74 18.29
N PRO A 156 1.66 2.43 18.03
CA PRO A 156 0.99 1.38 18.81
C PRO A 156 1.23 1.42 20.32
N ASP A 157 2.40 1.90 20.75
CA ASP A 157 2.84 2.01 22.15
C ASP A 157 2.43 3.33 22.82
N SER A 158 1.64 4.17 22.13
CA SER A 158 1.30 5.53 22.56
C SER A 158 -0.06 5.69 23.22
N SER A 159 -0.82 4.59 23.41
CA SER A 159 -2.19 4.61 23.93
C SER A 159 -3.13 5.56 23.15
N GLY A 160 -2.87 5.74 21.85
CA GLY A 160 -3.67 6.62 20.99
C GLY A 160 -3.29 8.12 21.07
N ILE A 161 -2.18 8.46 21.73
CA ILE A 161 -1.75 9.86 21.92
C ILE A 161 -0.61 10.20 20.98
N LEU A 162 -0.79 11.23 20.15
CA LEU A 162 0.27 11.80 19.33
C LEU A 162 1.27 12.57 20.20
N ARG A 163 2.55 12.21 20.12
CA ARG A 163 3.67 12.78 20.88
C ARG A 163 4.55 13.71 20.04
N GLY A 164 4.63 13.49 18.72
CA GLY A 164 5.46 14.29 17.82
C GLY A 164 5.02 15.76 17.75
N ARG A 165 3.76 15.98 17.36
CA ARG A 165 3.14 17.32 17.28
C ARG A 165 1.76 17.30 17.94
N PRO A 166 1.66 17.29 19.29
CA PRO A 166 0.41 17.08 20.03
C PRO A 166 -0.64 18.19 19.88
N SER A 167 -0.23 19.39 19.43
CA SER A 167 -1.13 20.55 19.35
C SER A 167 -2.26 20.34 18.34
N ARG A 168 -3.48 20.78 18.69
CA ARG A 168 -4.64 20.80 17.78
C ARG A 168 -4.38 21.63 16.52
N ASP A 169 -3.57 22.68 16.65
CA ASP A 169 -3.21 23.59 15.56
C ASP A 169 -2.13 23.01 14.63
N GLN A 170 -1.61 21.82 14.93
CA GLN A 170 -0.61 21.11 14.12
C GLN A 170 -1.11 19.76 13.59
N ARG A 171 -2.37 19.38 13.85
CA ARG A 171 -2.91 18.08 13.41
C ARG A 171 -2.95 17.90 11.91
N PHE A 172 -3.15 18.97 11.16
CA PHE A 172 -3.16 18.94 9.70
C PHE A 172 -1.83 18.43 9.10
N LEU A 173 -0.71 18.50 9.84
CA LEU A 173 0.56 17.97 9.34
C LEU A 173 0.51 16.45 9.11
N TYR A 174 -0.33 15.74 9.88
CA TYR A 174 -0.56 14.29 9.73
C TYR A 174 -1.46 13.94 8.54
N ASP A 175 -2.10 14.92 7.90
CA ASP A 175 -2.94 14.69 6.71
C ASP A 175 -2.11 14.60 5.41
N ILE A 176 -0.80 14.86 5.44
CA ILE A 176 0.03 15.04 4.25
C ILE A 176 0.52 13.70 3.67
N VAL A 177 1.20 12.87 4.49
CA VAL A 177 1.91 11.67 4.03
C VAL A 177 1.02 10.43 4.02
N ASN A 178 0.40 10.12 5.16
CA ASN A 178 -0.52 8.99 5.30
C ASN A 178 -1.78 9.45 6.04
N ASN A 179 -2.83 9.75 5.27
CA ASN A 179 -4.05 10.31 5.81
C ASN A 179 -5.09 9.21 6.06
N ALA A 180 -5.02 8.60 7.25
CA ALA A 180 -5.99 7.59 7.66
C ALA A 180 -7.43 8.13 7.78
N LYS A 181 -7.63 9.43 8.01
CA LYS A 181 -8.96 10.06 8.19
C LYS A 181 -9.70 10.17 6.87
N SER A 182 -9.15 10.91 5.90
CA SER A 182 -9.76 11.16 4.60
C SER A 182 -9.47 10.06 3.58
N GLY A 183 -8.30 9.42 3.68
CA GLY A 183 -7.78 8.50 2.66
C GLY A 183 -7.23 9.21 1.42
N LEU A 184 -7.03 10.54 1.47
CA LEU A 184 -6.41 11.33 0.41
C LEU A 184 -5.13 11.98 0.96
N ASP A 185 -3.99 11.54 0.43
CA ASP A 185 -2.65 11.95 0.81
C ASP A 185 -1.71 11.95 -0.41
N VAL A 186 -0.50 12.48 -0.24
CA VAL A 186 0.46 12.64 -1.34
C VAL A 186 1.05 11.32 -1.84
N ASP A 187 1.05 10.27 -1.01
CA ASP A 187 1.34 8.89 -1.42
C ASP A 187 0.42 8.46 -2.58
N LYS A 188 -0.89 8.56 -2.35
CA LYS A 188 -1.91 8.22 -3.34
C LYS A 188 -1.81 9.04 -4.61
N LEU A 189 -1.60 10.34 -4.45
CA LEU A 189 -1.49 11.24 -5.59
C LEU A 189 -0.25 10.96 -6.46
N ASP A 190 0.86 10.45 -5.89
CA ASP A 190 2.01 10.00 -6.68
C ASP A 190 1.68 8.71 -7.43
N TYR A 191 1.25 7.66 -6.72
CA TYR A 191 1.11 6.35 -7.36
C TYR A 191 -0.04 6.33 -8.39
N PHE A 192 -1.10 7.11 -8.21
CA PHE A 192 -2.15 7.22 -9.24
C PHE A 192 -1.57 7.65 -10.58
N MET A 193 -0.70 8.65 -10.58
CA MET A 193 -0.10 9.17 -11.80
C MET A 193 1.00 8.25 -12.32
N ARG A 194 1.85 7.74 -11.43
CA ARG A 194 2.99 6.88 -11.78
C ARG A 194 2.54 5.54 -12.33
N ASP A 195 1.60 4.88 -11.66
CA ASP A 195 1.14 3.56 -12.06
C ASP A 195 0.36 3.65 -13.37
N SER A 196 -0.46 4.69 -13.54
CA SER A 196 -1.15 4.97 -14.80
C SER A 196 -0.19 5.13 -15.97
N LEU A 197 0.90 5.89 -15.76
CA LEU A 197 1.93 6.09 -16.77
C LEU A 197 2.63 4.78 -17.17
N HIS A 198 3.07 3.99 -16.19
CA HIS A 198 3.86 2.77 -16.45
C HIS A 198 3.02 1.59 -16.92
N THR A 199 1.75 1.51 -16.52
CA THR A 199 0.84 0.44 -16.93
C THR A 199 0.10 0.75 -18.22
N GLY A 200 0.07 2.02 -18.64
CA GLY A 200 -0.75 2.51 -19.75
C GLY A 200 -2.24 2.64 -19.39
N ALA A 201 -2.64 2.43 -18.14
CA ALA A 201 -3.98 2.72 -17.66
C ALA A 201 -4.20 4.23 -17.72
N LYS A 202 -5.14 4.70 -18.56
CA LYS A 202 -5.39 6.14 -18.78
C LYS A 202 -6.22 6.78 -17.67
N MET A 203 -5.77 6.68 -16.43
CA MET A 203 -6.43 7.32 -15.29
C MET A 203 -5.83 8.71 -15.09
N SER A 204 -6.66 9.71 -14.83
CA SER A 204 -6.21 11.08 -14.65
C SER A 204 -6.76 11.67 -13.37
N CYS A 205 -5.86 12.23 -12.56
CA CYS A 205 -6.16 13.11 -11.43
C CYS A 205 -5.28 14.36 -11.59
N ASP A 206 -5.84 15.56 -11.46
CA ASP A 206 -5.04 16.77 -11.44
C ASP A 206 -4.47 16.99 -10.03
N THR A 207 -3.38 16.26 -9.75
CA THR A 207 -2.65 16.33 -8.49
C THR A 207 -2.18 17.75 -8.18
N ASP A 208 -1.76 18.51 -9.19
CA ASP A 208 -1.29 19.88 -9.02
C ASP A 208 -2.41 20.83 -8.60
N LEU A 209 -3.60 20.67 -9.17
CA LEU A 209 -4.79 21.43 -8.80
C LEU A 209 -5.18 21.17 -7.34
N LEU A 210 -5.21 19.90 -6.92
CA LEU A 210 -5.54 19.53 -5.53
C LEU A 210 -4.51 20.11 -4.55
N ILE A 211 -3.22 19.94 -4.82
CA ILE A 211 -2.13 20.43 -3.98
C ILE A 211 -2.16 21.96 -3.84
N ARG A 212 -2.31 22.70 -4.95
CA ARG A 212 -2.29 24.17 -4.94
C ARG A 212 -3.49 24.79 -4.23
N ASN A 213 -4.62 24.07 -4.17
CA ASN A 213 -5.85 24.57 -3.54
C ASN A 213 -6.10 23.98 -2.15
N ALA A 214 -5.19 23.16 -1.62
CA ALA A 214 -5.27 22.70 -0.24
C ALA A 214 -5.12 23.88 0.73
N ARG A 215 -6.00 23.93 1.74
CA ARG A 215 -5.95 24.90 2.84
C ARG A 215 -6.10 24.18 4.17
N VAL A 216 -5.70 24.84 5.24
CA VAL A 216 -5.86 24.36 6.61
C VAL A 216 -6.87 25.23 7.33
N LEU A 217 -7.93 24.62 7.83
CA LEU A 217 -8.97 25.28 8.62
C LEU A 217 -9.39 24.37 9.78
N VAL A 218 -10.00 24.97 10.80
CA VAL A 218 -10.63 24.23 11.91
C VAL A 218 -11.82 23.43 11.37
N ASP A 219 -11.89 22.14 11.69
CA ASP A 219 -13.05 21.30 11.39
C ASP A 219 -14.22 21.68 12.32
N ARG A 220 -15.33 22.13 11.73
CA ARG A 220 -16.52 22.49 12.51
C ARG A 220 -17.19 21.29 13.19
N ASP A 221 -16.99 20.10 12.63
CA ASP A 221 -17.62 18.87 13.10
C ASP A 221 -16.72 18.12 14.11
N ASP A 222 -15.49 18.57 14.33
CA ASP A 222 -14.55 17.99 15.29
C ASP A 222 -14.68 18.67 16.67
N PRO A 223 -15.09 17.94 17.73
CA PRO A 223 -15.20 18.50 19.09
C PRO A 223 -13.90 19.08 19.65
N GLU A 224 -12.74 18.59 19.19
CA GLU A 224 -11.43 19.08 19.62
C GLU A 224 -10.98 20.33 18.84
N GLU A 225 -11.77 20.72 17.82
CA GLU A 225 -11.47 21.83 16.91
C GLU A 225 -10.10 21.69 16.26
N ASN A 226 -9.71 20.47 15.91
CA ASN A 226 -8.45 20.22 15.22
C ASN A 226 -8.41 20.95 13.87
N MET A 227 -7.25 21.50 13.54
CA MET A 227 -6.98 22.00 12.21
C MET A 227 -6.69 20.83 11.26
N VAL A 228 -7.32 20.83 10.09
CA VAL A 228 -7.21 19.76 9.09
C VAL A 228 -7.01 20.31 7.69
N VAL A 229 -6.44 19.49 6.80
CA VAL A 229 -6.37 19.83 5.37
C VAL A 229 -7.76 19.75 4.74
N CYS A 230 -8.14 20.78 4.00
CA CYS A 230 -9.44 20.92 3.35
C CYS A 230 -9.30 21.54 1.95
N PHE A 231 -10.32 21.35 1.11
CA PHE A 231 -10.29 21.71 -0.31
C PHE A 231 -11.49 22.62 -0.68
N PRO A 232 -11.43 23.38 -1.78
CA PRO A 232 -12.57 24.14 -2.26
C PRO A 232 -13.75 23.21 -2.58
N GLU A 233 -14.97 23.59 -2.20
CA GLU A 233 -16.20 22.83 -2.53
C GLU A 233 -16.35 22.56 -4.05
N LYS A 234 -15.90 23.50 -4.89
CA LYS A 234 -15.89 23.36 -6.36
C LYS A 234 -15.00 22.21 -6.88
N LEU A 235 -14.08 21.69 -6.06
CA LEU A 235 -13.18 20.59 -6.43
C LEU A 235 -13.70 19.21 -6.00
N ALA A 236 -14.93 19.10 -5.48
CA ALA A 236 -15.52 17.81 -5.08
C ALA A 236 -15.48 16.76 -6.20
N GLY A 237 -15.75 17.17 -7.45
CA GLY A 237 -15.64 16.28 -8.62
C GLY A 237 -14.20 15.78 -8.87
N GLN A 238 -13.19 16.61 -8.65
CA GLN A 238 -11.77 16.22 -8.79
C GLN A 238 -11.33 15.27 -7.68
N ILE A 239 -11.80 15.50 -6.45
CA ILE A 239 -11.57 14.58 -5.33
C ILE A 239 -12.24 13.23 -5.60
N MET A 240 -13.49 13.22 -6.08
CA MET A 240 -14.15 11.98 -6.49
C MET A 240 -13.39 11.28 -7.63
N GLN A 241 -12.83 12.04 -8.58
CA GLN A 241 -12.01 11.49 -9.65
C GLN A 241 -10.72 10.83 -9.12
N ALA A 242 -10.10 11.37 -8.07
CA ALA A 242 -8.95 10.73 -7.41
C ALA A 242 -9.34 9.36 -6.80
N PHE A 243 -10.47 9.28 -6.09
CA PHE A 243 -10.97 8.01 -5.54
C PHE A 243 -11.43 7.03 -6.64
N ARG A 244 -11.93 7.54 -7.76
CA ARG A 244 -12.24 6.72 -8.94
C ARG A 244 -10.98 6.15 -9.58
N ALA A 245 -9.93 6.95 -9.75
CA ALA A 245 -8.65 6.48 -10.27
C ALA A 245 -8.10 5.33 -9.41
N ARG A 246 -8.22 5.43 -8.07
CA ARG A 246 -7.91 4.32 -7.15
C ARG A 246 -8.69 3.05 -7.48
N TYR A 247 -10.01 3.16 -7.57
CA TYR A 247 -10.88 2.02 -7.85
C TYR A 247 -10.53 1.38 -9.20
N GLU A 248 -10.32 2.19 -10.24
CA GLU A 248 -10.02 1.73 -11.59
C GLU A 248 -8.64 1.06 -11.69
N LEU A 249 -7.61 1.59 -11.01
CA LEU A 249 -6.29 0.97 -10.92
C LEU A 249 -6.34 -0.37 -10.18
N HIS A 250 -7.08 -0.44 -9.07
CA HIS A 250 -7.30 -1.72 -8.40
C HIS A 250 -7.96 -2.73 -9.33
N GLN A 251 -9.06 -2.35 -9.98
CA GLN A 251 -9.81 -3.26 -10.85
C GLN A 251 -9.00 -3.71 -12.06
N SER A 252 -8.31 -2.78 -12.70
CA SER A 252 -7.68 -2.99 -14.01
C SER A 252 -6.27 -3.52 -13.90
N VAL A 253 -5.50 -3.16 -12.86
CA VAL A 253 -4.08 -3.48 -12.74
C VAL A 253 -3.83 -4.41 -11.55
N TYR A 254 -3.99 -3.90 -10.32
CA TYR A 254 -3.52 -4.62 -9.12
C TYR A 254 -4.28 -5.93 -8.90
N GLN A 255 -5.56 -5.94 -9.25
CA GLN A 255 -6.46 -7.09 -9.13
C GLN A 255 -6.69 -7.76 -10.48
N HIS A 256 -5.84 -7.53 -11.48
CA HIS A 256 -5.94 -8.22 -12.76
C HIS A 256 -5.73 -9.73 -12.57
N ARG A 257 -6.57 -10.57 -13.17
CA ARG A 257 -6.56 -12.04 -12.97
C ARG A 257 -5.19 -12.69 -13.22
N GLY A 258 -4.45 -12.20 -14.21
CA GLY A 258 -3.11 -12.70 -14.54
C GLY A 258 -2.09 -12.33 -13.48
N VAL A 259 -2.18 -11.11 -12.93
CA VAL A 259 -1.29 -10.65 -11.85
C VAL A 259 -1.56 -11.47 -10.59
N ARG A 260 -2.84 -11.62 -10.22
CA ARG A 260 -3.26 -12.42 -9.07
C ARG A 260 -2.84 -13.88 -9.18
N ALA A 261 -2.95 -14.50 -10.36
CA ALA A 261 -2.45 -15.86 -10.57
C ALA A 261 -0.95 -15.99 -10.28
N ILE A 262 -0.15 -15.00 -10.69
CA ILE A 262 1.29 -14.97 -10.44
C ILE A 262 1.58 -14.67 -8.96
N ASP A 263 0.81 -13.78 -8.31
CA ASP A 263 0.94 -13.52 -6.87
C ASP A 263 0.82 -14.83 -6.07
N TYR A 264 -0.18 -15.68 -6.38
CA TYR A 264 -0.32 -16.99 -5.75
C TYR A 264 0.87 -17.91 -6.03
N MET A 265 1.37 -17.95 -7.27
CA MET A 265 2.56 -18.74 -7.62
C MET A 265 3.81 -18.24 -6.87
N LEU A 266 3.98 -16.93 -6.73
CA LEU A 266 5.10 -16.35 -5.96
C LEU A 266 5.00 -16.69 -4.48
N CYS A 267 3.79 -16.71 -3.89
CA CYS A 267 3.63 -17.15 -2.51
C CYS A 267 3.94 -18.63 -2.33
N ASP A 268 3.44 -19.50 -3.21
CA ASP A 268 3.76 -20.94 -3.17
C ASP A 268 5.27 -21.17 -3.34
N LEU A 269 5.91 -20.44 -4.26
CA LEU A 269 7.37 -20.43 -4.45
C LEU A 269 8.09 -20.02 -3.17
N MET A 270 7.73 -18.89 -2.55
CA MET A 270 8.40 -18.41 -1.33
C MET A 270 8.17 -19.35 -0.13
N ILE A 271 7.02 -20.04 -0.07
CA ILE A 271 6.74 -21.06 0.95
C ILE A 271 7.63 -22.29 0.75
N SER A 272 7.70 -22.82 -0.47
CA SER A 272 8.57 -23.97 -0.77
C SER A 272 10.06 -23.65 -0.52
N ALA A 273 10.46 -22.39 -0.70
CA ALA A 273 11.82 -21.93 -0.44
C ALA A 273 12.11 -21.57 1.04
N ASN A 274 11.10 -21.55 1.92
CA ASN A 274 11.18 -20.94 3.25
C ASN A 274 12.35 -21.46 4.11
N ASP A 275 12.52 -22.79 4.16
CA ASP A 275 13.49 -23.44 5.03
C ASP A 275 14.88 -23.56 4.39
N HIS A 276 15.00 -23.25 3.11
CA HIS A 276 16.22 -23.47 2.32
C HIS A 276 16.91 -22.17 1.90
N VAL A 277 16.15 -21.07 1.78
CA VAL A 277 16.71 -19.74 1.57
C VAL A 277 16.91 -19.04 2.90
N THR A 278 18.17 -18.82 3.26
CA THR A 278 18.54 -18.02 4.43
C THR A 278 19.14 -16.67 4.02
N ILE A 279 18.80 -15.62 4.74
CA ILE A 279 19.37 -14.27 4.57
C ILE A 279 19.90 -13.84 5.93
N LYS A 280 21.21 -13.62 6.03
CA LYS A 280 21.88 -13.32 7.32
C LYS A 280 21.49 -14.32 8.42
N GLY A 281 21.37 -15.60 8.07
CA GLY A 281 21.01 -16.68 9.00
C GLY A 281 19.53 -16.73 9.41
N LYS A 282 18.64 -15.94 8.79
CA LYS A 282 17.19 -15.99 9.00
C LYS A 282 16.49 -16.68 7.84
N ARG A 283 15.52 -17.54 8.15
CA ARG A 283 14.59 -18.11 7.17
C ARG A 283 13.57 -17.07 6.73
N ILE A 284 12.93 -17.24 5.58
CA ILE A 284 11.99 -16.27 5.01
C ILE A 284 10.90 -15.86 6.02
N SER A 285 10.29 -16.82 6.72
CA SER A 285 9.24 -16.58 7.72
C SER A 285 9.69 -15.79 8.97
N GLU A 286 11.00 -15.64 9.19
CA GLU A 286 11.58 -15.01 10.38
C GLU A 286 12.21 -13.64 10.07
N ILE A 287 12.35 -13.27 8.79
CA ILE A 287 13.08 -12.07 8.38
C ILE A 287 12.42 -10.79 8.93
N MET A 288 11.08 -10.73 9.01
CA MET A 288 10.35 -9.55 9.51
C MET A 288 10.77 -9.13 10.92
N CYS A 289 11.30 -10.06 11.72
CA CYS A 289 11.74 -9.80 13.09
C CYS A 289 13.20 -9.29 13.18
N CYS A 290 13.90 -9.12 12.05
CA CYS A 290 15.31 -8.76 12.01
C CYS A 290 15.60 -7.80 10.85
N MET A 291 15.66 -6.50 11.13
CA MET A 291 15.91 -5.47 10.09
C MET A 291 17.27 -5.63 9.40
N GLU A 292 18.29 -6.19 10.10
CA GLU A 292 19.57 -6.52 9.48
C GLU A 292 19.42 -7.54 8.34
N ALA A 293 18.58 -8.56 8.51
CA ALA A 293 18.26 -9.51 7.45
C ALA A 293 17.28 -8.89 6.43
N TYR A 294 16.28 -8.15 6.90
CA TYR A 294 15.22 -7.56 6.07
C TYR A 294 15.76 -6.57 5.04
N GLN A 295 16.83 -5.82 5.36
CA GLN A 295 17.46 -4.89 4.42
C GLN A 295 18.05 -5.60 3.18
N HIS A 296 18.28 -6.91 3.24
CA HIS A 296 18.79 -7.72 2.13
C HIS A 296 17.70 -8.55 1.44
N PHE A 297 16.44 -8.40 1.87
CA PHE A 297 15.33 -9.18 1.38
C PHE A 297 14.48 -8.36 0.41
N ASP A 298 14.69 -8.55 -0.88
CA ASP A 298 13.98 -7.86 -1.98
C ASP A 298 13.71 -8.83 -3.14
N ASP A 299 13.26 -8.33 -4.30
CA ASP A 299 12.83 -9.19 -5.42
C ASP A 299 13.97 -10.06 -5.97
N ARG A 300 15.24 -9.76 -5.65
CA ARG A 300 16.41 -10.59 -6.00
C ARG A 300 16.38 -11.97 -5.33
N VAL A 301 15.47 -12.22 -4.38
CA VAL A 301 15.18 -13.56 -3.87
C VAL A 301 14.88 -14.55 -5.00
N LEU A 302 14.25 -14.11 -6.10
CA LEU A 302 14.01 -14.97 -7.26
C LEU A 302 15.30 -15.42 -7.92
N LEU A 303 16.24 -14.49 -8.13
CA LEU A 303 17.53 -14.80 -8.72
C LEU A 303 18.28 -15.81 -7.85
N LYS A 304 18.27 -15.60 -6.53
CA LYS A 304 18.89 -16.53 -5.57
C LYS A 304 18.30 -17.94 -5.64
N ILE A 305 16.99 -18.07 -5.84
CA ILE A 305 16.33 -19.37 -6.02
C ILE A 305 16.70 -19.97 -7.38
N GLN A 306 16.69 -19.15 -8.43
CA GLN A 306 16.97 -19.58 -9.81
C GLN A 306 18.40 -20.09 -9.99
N GLU A 307 19.39 -19.42 -9.38
CA GLU A 307 20.81 -19.77 -9.48
C GLU A 307 21.25 -20.89 -8.51
N SER A 308 20.36 -21.33 -7.62
CA SER A 308 20.71 -22.39 -6.67
C SER A 308 20.63 -23.77 -7.33
N ASP A 309 21.66 -24.60 -7.13
CA ASP A 309 21.69 -26.01 -7.55
C ASP A 309 21.15 -26.98 -6.47
N SER A 310 20.72 -26.47 -5.31
CA SER A 310 20.25 -27.29 -4.19
C SER A 310 18.98 -28.08 -4.59
N PRO A 311 18.94 -29.42 -4.41
CA PRO A 311 17.76 -30.23 -4.70
C PRO A 311 16.52 -29.80 -3.92
N GLU A 312 16.71 -29.24 -2.72
CA GLU A 312 15.64 -28.75 -1.84
C GLU A 312 14.87 -27.56 -2.42
N LEU A 313 15.47 -26.82 -3.36
CA LEU A 313 14.84 -25.68 -4.05
C LEU A 313 14.24 -26.05 -5.41
N GLU A 314 14.19 -27.32 -5.79
CA GLU A 314 13.69 -27.77 -7.10
C GLU A 314 12.22 -27.38 -7.31
N GLU A 315 11.38 -27.51 -6.28
CA GLU A 315 9.97 -27.10 -6.35
C GLU A 315 9.84 -25.59 -6.61
N ALA A 316 10.58 -24.77 -5.85
CA ALA A 316 10.58 -23.32 -6.00
C ALA A 316 11.07 -22.90 -7.41
N ARG A 317 12.13 -23.53 -7.91
CA ARG A 317 12.65 -23.32 -9.27
C ARG A 317 11.65 -23.72 -10.34
N SER A 318 10.96 -24.85 -10.16
CA SER A 318 9.93 -25.32 -11.10
C SER A 318 8.77 -24.31 -11.20
N ILE A 319 8.29 -23.78 -10.08
CA ILE A 319 7.27 -22.72 -10.06
C ILE A 319 7.77 -21.46 -10.76
N LEU A 320 9.01 -21.04 -10.49
CA LEU A 320 9.62 -19.86 -11.13
C LEU A 320 9.73 -20.02 -12.66
N ASN A 321 10.22 -21.18 -13.12
CA ASN A 321 10.31 -21.51 -14.54
C ASN A 321 8.93 -21.52 -15.20
N ARG A 322 7.90 -21.95 -14.47
CA ARG A 322 6.51 -21.91 -14.93
C ARG A 322 5.98 -20.48 -15.07
N ILE A 323 6.34 -19.56 -14.17
CA ILE A 323 6.01 -18.12 -14.30
C ILE A 323 6.65 -17.55 -15.58
N PHE A 324 7.91 -17.86 -15.85
CA PHE A 324 8.59 -17.36 -17.05
C PHE A 324 8.09 -18.01 -18.35
N SER A 325 7.81 -19.31 -18.35
CA SER A 325 7.36 -20.04 -19.54
C SER A 325 5.86 -19.92 -19.85
N LYS A 326 5.06 -19.38 -18.91
CA LYS A 326 3.61 -19.15 -19.04
C LYS A 326 2.87 -20.42 -19.47
N PRO A 327 2.65 -21.34 -18.52
CA PRO A 327 1.26 -21.35 -18.03
C PRO A 327 1.17 -20.98 -16.56
N TYR A 328 0.50 -19.86 -16.27
CA TYR A 328 0.15 -19.47 -14.90
C TYR A 328 -0.88 -20.43 -14.28
N TYR A 329 -1.25 -20.20 -13.02
CA TYR A 329 -2.44 -20.81 -12.45
C TYR A 329 -3.70 -20.39 -13.23
N ASN A 330 -4.58 -21.36 -13.47
CA ASN A 330 -5.71 -21.18 -14.36
C ASN A 330 -6.83 -20.44 -13.67
N TYR A 331 -7.19 -19.28 -14.19
CA TYR A 331 -8.40 -18.57 -13.78
C TYR A 331 -9.63 -19.28 -14.35
N VAL A 332 -10.51 -19.78 -13.49
CA VAL A 332 -11.72 -20.51 -13.88
C VAL A 332 -12.91 -19.55 -14.04
N GLY A 333 -13.08 -18.63 -13.10
CA GLY A 333 -14.22 -17.72 -13.12
C GLY A 333 -14.27 -16.76 -11.93
N LYS A 334 -15.21 -15.81 -12.02
CA LYS A 334 -15.52 -14.79 -11.01
C LYS A 334 -17.02 -14.74 -10.80
N THR A 335 -17.45 -14.60 -9.55
CA THR A 335 -18.85 -14.33 -9.22
C THR A 335 -18.97 -13.29 -8.11
N ALA A 336 -20.04 -12.50 -8.12
CA ALA A 336 -20.33 -11.53 -7.07
C ALA A 336 -20.82 -12.24 -5.81
N LEU A 337 -20.37 -11.79 -4.64
CA LEU A 337 -20.71 -12.45 -3.39
C LEU A 337 -22.02 -11.90 -2.81
N THR A 338 -23.05 -12.74 -2.76
CA THR A 338 -24.35 -12.37 -2.19
C THR A 338 -24.27 -12.18 -0.67
N ALA A 339 -25.21 -11.44 -0.10
CA ALA A 339 -25.30 -11.27 1.35
C ALA A 339 -25.44 -12.61 2.10
N HIS A 340 -26.12 -13.59 1.51
CA HIS A 340 -26.22 -14.95 2.07
C HIS A 340 -24.87 -15.68 2.03
N SER A 341 -24.15 -15.61 0.92
CA SER A 341 -22.83 -16.25 0.77
C SER A 341 -21.77 -15.65 1.71
N GLN A 342 -21.89 -14.37 2.07
CA GLN A 342 -20.99 -13.70 3.02
C GLN A 342 -21.06 -14.25 4.45
N GLN A 343 -22.10 -15.01 4.80
CA GLN A 343 -22.26 -15.65 6.11
C GLN A 343 -21.58 -17.02 6.20
N LYS A 344 -21.11 -17.56 5.07
CA LYS A 344 -20.48 -18.89 4.99
C LYS A 344 -18.97 -18.81 5.18
N THR A 345 -18.37 -19.87 5.72
CA THR A 345 -16.91 -19.97 5.84
C THR A 345 -16.26 -20.23 4.48
N GLU A 346 -14.96 -19.94 4.38
CA GLU A 346 -14.15 -20.26 3.19
C GLU A 346 -14.28 -21.74 2.81
N ASP A 347 -14.19 -22.66 3.79
CA ASP A 347 -14.35 -24.10 3.56
C ASP A 347 -15.74 -24.49 3.05
N MET A 348 -16.80 -23.84 3.55
CA MET A 348 -18.17 -24.10 3.07
C MET A 348 -18.31 -23.70 1.61
N LEU A 349 -17.81 -22.50 1.25
CA LEU A 349 -17.86 -22.00 -0.11
C LEU A 349 -16.99 -22.83 -1.06
N LEU A 350 -15.80 -23.24 -0.62
CA LEU A 350 -14.93 -24.13 -1.39
C LEU A 350 -15.62 -25.47 -1.64
N ASN A 351 -16.25 -26.07 -0.61
CA ASN A 351 -17.00 -27.31 -0.78
C ASN A 351 -18.21 -27.15 -1.72
N GLU A 352 -18.87 -25.99 -1.75
CA GLU A 352 -19.93 -25.70 -2.72
C GLU A 352 -19.39 -25.64 -4.15
N VAL A 353 -18.28 -24.93 -4.37
CA VAL A 353 -17.60 -24.87 -5.68
C VAL A 353 -17.20 -26.26 -6.15
N LEU A 354 -16.61 -27.07 -5.26
CA LEU A 354 -16.20 -28.44 -5.56
C LEU A 354 -17.38 -29.37 -5.88
N ARG A 355 -18.52 -29.23 -5.18
CA ARG A 355 -19.74 -30.01 -5.48
C ARG A 355 -20.36 -29.67 -6.83
N CYS A 356 -20.21 -28.43 -7.28
CA CYS A 356 -20.68 -28.00 -8.60
C CYS A 356 -19.72 -28.40 -9.73
N SER A 357 -18.49 -28.83 -9.42
CA SER A 357 -17.55 -29.29 -10.44
C SER A 357 -17.99 -30.60 -11.07
N THR A 358 -17.99 -30.65 -12.40
CA THR A 358 -18.24 -31.89 -13.16
C THR A 358 -17.03 -32.82 -13.20
N ASN A 359 -15.83 -32.31 -12.84
CA ASN A 359 -14.60 -33.10 -12.83
C ASN A 359 -14.35 -33.68 -11.44
N ARG A 360 -14.41 -35.01 -11.32
CA ARG A 360 -14.21 -35.73 -10.04
C ARG A 360 -12.79 -35.60 -9.49
N SER A 361 -11.78 -35.39 -10.35
CA SER A 361 -10.39 -35.24 -9.90
C SER A 361 -10.17 -34.00 -9.03
N LEU A 362 -10.93 -32.93 -9.26
CA LEU A 362 -10.93 -31.72 -8.42
C LEU A 362 -11.46 -31.98 -7.00
N ILE A 363 -12.32 -33.00 -6.82
CA ILE A 363 -12.89 -33.33 -5.51
C ILE A 363 -11.83 -33.97 -4.60
N THR A 364 -10.91 -34.75 -5.20
CA THR A 364 -9.79 -35.39 -4.51
C THR A 364 -8.62 -34.45 -4.26
N GLU A 365 -8.38 -33.46 -5.12
CA GLU A 365 -7.25 -32.52 -5.04
C GLU A 365 -7.69 -31.12 -4.59
N LYS A 366 -8.29 -31.02 -3.40
CA LYS A 366 -8.82 -29.74 -2.89
C LYS A 366 -7.76 -28.64 -2.77
N ASP A 367 -6.52 -29.02 -2.45
CA ASP A 367 -5.40 -28.09 -2.28
C ASP A 367 -4.93 -27.45 -3.61
N ALA A 368 -5.36 -28.00 -4.75
CA ALA A 368 -5.10 -27.42 -6.06
C ALA A 368 -6.07 -26.30 -6.42
N VAL A 369 -7.14 -26.07 -5.64
CA VAL A 369 -8.14 -25.03 -5.88
C VAL A 369 -7.90 -23.85 -4.94
N ILE A 370 -7.82 -22.66 -5.51
CA ILE A 370 -7.64 -21.40 -4.78
C ILE A 370 -8.95 -20.62 -4.86
N LEU A 371 -9.52 -20.30 -3.70
CA LEU A 371 -10.68 -19.45 -3.56
C LEU A 371 -10.24 -18.04 -3.14
N GLU A 372 -10.20 -17.12 -4.09
CA GLU A 372 -9.79 -15.74 -3.84
C GLU A 372 -10.98 -14.86 -3.49
N PHE A 373 -10.91 -14.15 -2.35
CA PHE A 373 -11.87 -13.14 -1.93
C PHE A 373 -11.38 -11.75 -2.32
N MET A 374 -12.03 -11.14 -3.30
CA MET A 374 -11.65 -9.85 -3.85
C MET A 374 -12.59 -8.74 -3.42
N ARG A 375 -12.06 -7.78 -2.67
CA ARG A 375 -12.74 -6.52 -2.33
C ARG A 375 -12.06 -5.37 -3.05
N VAL A 376 -12.81 -4.67 -3.88
CA VAL A 376 -12.33 -3.46 -4.57
C VAL A 376 -13.23 -2.30 -4.17
N HIS A 377 -12.64 -1.23 -3.66
CA HIS A 377 -13.38 -0.09 -3.14
C HIS A 377 -12.66 1.24 -3.39
N TYR A 378 -13.40 2.34 -3.22
CA TYR A 378 -12.89 3.69 -3.46
C TYR A 378 -11.93 4.22 -2.38
N GLY A 379 -11.74 3.49 -1.27
CA GLY A 379 -10.75 3.79 -0.24
C GLY A 379 -11.27 3.68 1.20
N LYS A 380 -12.60 3.68 1.38
CA LYS A 380 -13.26 3.62 2.70
C LYS A 380 -14.24 2.44 2.80
N GLY A 381 -13.89 1.30 2.19
CA GLY A 381 -14.79 0.15 2.12
C GLY A 381 -16.13 0.52 1.49
N LYS A 382 -17.22 0.25 2.20
CA LYS A 382 -18.59 0.56 1.75
C LYS A 382 -18.98 2.04 1.84
N ALA A 383 -18.23 2.84 2.59
CA ALA A 383 -18.56 4.24 2.83
C ALA A 383 -18.13 5.15 1.66
N ASP A 384 -18.82 6.27 1.50
CA ASP A 384 -18.44 7.33 0.57
C ASP A 384 -17.13 8.00 1.06
N PRO A 385 -16.02 7.94 0.30
CA PRO A 385 -14.78 8.57 0.71
C PRO A 385 -14.86 10.10 0.73
N VAL A 386 -15.72 10.74 -0.08
CA VAL A 386 -15.85 12.21 -0.11
C VAL A 386 -16.42 12.75 1.20
N GLN A 387 -17.25 11.97 1.89
CA GLN A 387 -17.77 12.31 3.23
C GLN A 387 -16.68 12.40 4.31
N HIS A 388 -15.48 11.86 4.03
CA HIS A 388 -14.32 11.91 4.92
C HIS A 388 -13.37 13.06 4.57
N VAL A 389 -13.62 13.79 3.49
CA VAL A 389 -12.85 14.97 3.08
C VAL A 389 -13.54 16.22 3.61
N ARG A 390 -12.75 17.25 3.94
CA ARG A 390 -13.27 18.56 4.37
C ARG A 390 -13.16 19.60 3.28
N PHE A 391 -14.16 20.47 3.25
CA PHE A 391 -14.35 21.48 2.23
C PHE A 391 -14.46 22.89 2.80
N TYR A 392 -14.17 23.88 1.97
CA TYR A 392 -14.39 25.30 2.26
C TYR A 392 -15.01 26.02 1.06
N SER A 393 -15.81 27.05 1.35
CA SER A 393 -16.48 27.86 0.33
C SER A 393 -15.56 28.93 -0.26
N LYS A 394 -15.88 29.44 -1.46
CA LYS A 394 -15.04 30.38 -2.23
C LYS A 394 -14.48 31.57 -1.44
N ASN A 395 -15.26 32.12 -0.51
CA ASN A 395 -14.92 33.32 0.25
C ASN A 395 -14.39 33.02 1.67
N ALA A 396 -13.92 31.79 1.93
CA ALA A 396 -13.43 31.40 3.24
C ALA A 396 -12.23 32.25 3.69
N THR A 397 -12.38 32.92 4.83
CA THR A 397 -11.33 33.65 5.55
C THR A 397 -10.55 32.72 6.46
N ALA A 398 -9.49 33.22 7.11
CA ALA A 398 -8.73 32.45 8.10
C ALA A 398 -9.56 32.04 9.33
N SER A 399 -10.65 32.75 9.63
CA SER A 399 -11.58 32.46 10.73
C SER A 399 -12.72 31.51 10.34
N SER A 400 -12.78 31.10 9.06
CA SER A 400 -13.80 30.17 8.58
C SER A 400 -13.52 28.75 9.09
N ARG A 401 -14.57 27.95 9.23
CA ARG A 401 -14.47 26.54 9.56
C ARG A 401 -14.74 25.68 8.32
N CYS A 402 -13.98 24.60 8.13
CA CYS A 402 -14.25 23.65 7.06
C CYS A 402 -15.40 22.72 7.44
N PHE A 403 -15.95 22.02 6.44
CA PHE A 403 -17.16 21.23 6.59
C PHE A 403 -17.21 20.02 5.68
N ARG A 404 -18.09 19.06 6.01
CA ARG A 404 -18.49 17.99 5.08
C ARG A 404 -19.49 18.52 4.07
N LEU A 405 -19.26 18.19 2.80
CA LEU A 405 -20.13 18.57 1.71
C LEU A 405 -21.37 17.64 1.69
N PRO A 406 -22.59 18.17 1.54
CA PRO A 406 -23.77 17.32 1.41
C PRO A 406 -23.73 16.53 0.11
N GLU A 407 -24.20 15.28 0.12
CA GLU A 407 -24.15 14.36 -1.04
C GLU A 407 -24.78 14.97 -2.31
N CYS A 408 -25.87 15.72 -2.18
CA CYS A 408 -26.55 16.38 -3.29
C CYS A 408 -25.65 17.37 -4.06
N ALA A 409 -24.58 17.88 -3.46
CA ALA A 409 -23.66 18.81 -4.12
C ALA A 409 -22.70 18.12 -5.10
N TYR A 410 -22.55 16.79 -5.02
CA TYR A 410 -21.62 16.03 -5.88
C TYR A 410 -22.19 14.70 -6.38
N GLU A 411 -23.50 14.45 -6.18
CA GLU A 411 -24.19 13.22 -6.56
C GLU A 411 -24.01 12.84 -8.03
N MET A 412 -23.93 13.82 -8.92
CA MET A 412 -23.76 13.61 -10.37
C MET A 412 -22.44 12.93 -10.74
N PHE A 413 -21.44 13.00 -9.86
CA PHE A 413 -20.13 12.38 -10.06
C PHE A 413 -19.93 11.13 -9.21
N SER A 414 -20.84 10.85 -8.28
CA SER A 414 -20.71 9.81 -7.25
C SER A 414 -21.37 8.48 -7.65
N PRO A 415 -20.73 7.32 -7.45
CA PRO A 415 -21.39 6.04 -7.64
C PRO A 415 -22.41 5.75 -6.53
N ARG A 416 -23.38 4.87 -6.80
CA ARG A 416 -24.35 4.41 -5.77
C ARG A 416 -23.76 3.40 -4.77
N LYS A 417 -22.63 2.77 -5.10
CA LYS A 417 -21.95 1.78 -4.28
C LYS A 417 -20.45 2.02 -4.38
N PHE A 418 -19.75 1.96 -3.24
CA PHE A 418 -18.32 2.24 -3.14
C PHE A 418 -17.45 0.99 -2.97
N GLU A 419 -18.05 -0.19 -2.86
CA GLU A 419 -17.37 -1.47 -2.71
C GLU A 419 -18.00 -2.54 -3.61
N GLU A 420 -17.14 -3.28 -4.31
CA GLU A 420 -17.46 -4.54 -4.95
C GLU A 420 -16.82 -5.68 -4.16
N TYR A 421 -17.60 -6.73 -3.86
CA TYR A 421 -17.10 -7.94 -3.23
C TYR A 421 -17.41 -9.15 -4.12
N SER A 422 -16.36 -9.84 -4.57
CA SER A 422 -16.44 -10.97 -5.47
C SER A 422 -15.53 -12.11 -5.03
N ILE A 423 -15.83 -13.30 -5.50
CA ILE A 423 -14.97 -14.47 -5.40
C ILE A 423 -14.42 -14.80 -6.78
N ARG A 424 -13.15 -15.17 -6.83
CA ARG A 424 -12.52 -15.77 -8.01
C ARG A 424 -12.02 -17.17 -7.67
N VAL A 425 -12.07 -18.05 -8.65
CA VAL A 425 -11.56 -19.42 -8.52
C VAL A 425 -10.36 -19.57 -9.44
N PHE A 426 -9.24 -20.00 -8.87
CA PHE A 426 -8.07 -20.43 -9.63
C PHE A 426 -7.78 -21.90 -9.37
N VAL A 427 -7.15 -22.57 -10.34
CA VAL A 427 -6.72 -23.95 -10.24
C VAL A 427 -5.25 -24.04 -10.61
N LYS A 428 -4.44 -24.62 -9.71
CA LYS A 428 -2.99 -24.70 -9.85
C LYS A 428 -2.61 -25.55 -11.06
N GLU A 429 -3.30 -26.66 -11.27
CA GLU A 429 -2.93 -27.63 -12.29
C GLU A 429 -3.79 -27.52 -13.56
N PRO A 430 -3.18 -27.32 -14.76
CA PRO A 430 -3.94 -27.18 -16.01
C PRO A 430 -4.81 -28.39 -16.35
N HIS A 431 -4.32 -29.60 -16.07
CA HIS A 431 -5.02 -30.85 -16.39
C HIS A 431 -6.32 -31.04 -15.58
N LEU A 432 -6.48 -30.32 -14.46
CA LEU A 432 -7.70 -30.36 -13.65
C LEU A 432 -8.83 -29.47 -14.22
N VAL A 433 -8.49 -28.51 -15.08
CA VAL A 433 -9.45 -27.59 -15.72
C VAL A 433 -9.80 -28.02 -17.13
N SER A 434 -8.90 -28.71 -17.83
CA SER A 434 -9.19 -29.28 -19.14
C SER A 434 -10.30 -30.33 -19.02
N LEU A 435 -11.48 -30.01 -19.54
CA LEU A 435 -12.38 -31.03 -20.05
C LEU A 435 -11.57 -31.81 -21.08
N SER A 436 -11.51 -33.14 -20.93
CA SER A 436 -11.24 -34.02 -22.06
C SER A 436 -12.05 -33.49 -23.24
N THR A 437 -11.34 -32.98 -24.25
CA THR A 437 -11.92 -32.71 -25.57
C THR A 437 -12.72 -33.95 -25.95
N ARG A 438 -14.00 -33.72 -26.24
CA ARG A 438 -14.98 -34.74 -26.66
C ARG A 438 -14.42 -35.74 -27.64
#